data_AF-A0A1M7UU38-F1
#
_entry.id   AF-A0A1M7UU38-F1
#
_cell.length_a   1.000
_cell.length_b   1.000
_cell.length_c   1.000
_cell.angle_alpha   90.00
_cell.angle_beta   90.00
_cell.angle_gamma   90.00
#
_symmetry.space_group_name_H-M   'P 1'
#
loop_
_entity.id
_entity.type
_entity.pdbx_description
1 polymer ?
#
loop_
_entity_poly.entity_id
_entity_poly.type
_entity_poly.pdbx_seq_one_letter_code
_entity_poly.pdbx_strand_id
1 'polypeptide(L)'
;MSNQANQTIVQSIKNIQAAIIIANEIERYESALKTMKDLLKEFVEKTGLPVDTGEKVWDFSVSTSWDFTGDKLKDLSAEILMMGYNPWEYLKLGSKEIEKLNLSEAILKKYGASKTSKRFTSKKSGSGSVKIKKTA
;
A
#
# COMPACT_ATOMS: atom_id res chain seq x y z
N MET A 1 -3.43 34.82 8.33
CA MET A 1 -3.06 34.85 6.90
C MET A 1 -3.81 33.74 6.20
N SER A 2 -4.50 34.09 5.11
CA SER A 2 -5.58 33.34 4.47
C SER A 2 -5.12 32.03 3.82
N ASN A 3 -5.68 30.91 4.29
CA ASN A 3 -5.59 29.61 3.61
C ASN A 3 -6.50 29.65 2.37
N GLN A 4 -5.94 29.99 1.20
CA GLN A 4 -6.65 29.80 -0.07
C GLN A 4 -6.72 28.30 -0.34
N ALA A 5 -7.76 27.67 0.20
CA ALA A 5 -8.08 26.28 -0.11
C ALA A 5 -8.19 26.12 -1.62
N ASN A 6 -7.41 25.18 -2.18
CA ASN A 6 -7.47 24.72 -3.56
C ASN A 6 -8.93 24.46 -3.98
N GLN A 7 -9.56 25.43 -4.64
CA GLN A 7 -10.86 25.24 -5.26
C GLN A 7 -10.65 24.53 -6.59
N THR A 8 -10.53 23.21 -6.54
CA THR A 8 -10.68 22.41 -7.75
C THR A 8 -12.16 22.46 -8.14
N ILE A 9 -12.47 23.14 -9.25
CA ILE A 9 -13.79 23.08 -9.88
C ILE A 9 -13.99 21.65 -10.40
N VAL A 10 -14.55 20.78 -9.56
CA VAL A 10 -14.93 19.43 -10.01
C VAL A 10 -16.23 19.56 -10.80
N GLN A 11 -16.10 19.64 -12.13
CA GLN A 11 -17.25 19.48 -13.00
C GLN A 11 -17.79 18.04 -12.88
N SER A 12 -19.12 17.88 -12.84
CA SER A 12 -19.74 16.56 -12.79
C SER A 12 -19.33 15.71 -13.99
N ILE A 13 -18.95 14.44 -13.77
CA ILE A 13 -18.62 13.50 -14.84
C ILE A 13 -19.91 13.09 -15.57
N LYS A 14 -20.13 13.63 -16.77
CA LYS A 14 -21.33 13.34 -17.59
C LYS A 14 -21.07 12.35 -18.73
N ASN A 15 -19.82 12.13 -19.11
CA ASN A 15 -19.42 11.26 -20.21
C ASN A 15 -17.99 10.73 -20.04
N ILE A 16 -17.59 9.79 -20.90
CA ILE A 16 -16.28 9.14 -20.84
C ILE A 16 -15.11 10.13 -21.05
N GLN A 17 -15.27 11.15 -21.91
CA GLN A 17 -14.21 12.13 -22.15
C GLN A 17 -13.95 12.98 -20.90
N ALA A 18 -15.02 13.40 -20.21
CA ALA A 18 -14.91 14.09 -18.92
C ALA A 18 -14.22 13.20 -17.87
N ALA A 19 -14.53 11.90 -17.84
CA ALA A 19 -13.88 10.96 -16.93
C ALA A 19 -12.37 10.82 -17.22
N ILE A 20 -11.97 10.76 -18.50
CA ILE A 20 -10.56 10.70 -18.92
C ILE A 20 -9.81 11.96 -18.50
N ILE A 21 -10.40 13.15 -18.70
CA ILE A 21 -9.80 14.43 -18.29
C ILE A 21 -9.53 14.43 -16.78
N ILE A 22 -10.51 14.01 -15.97
CA ILE A 22 -10.34 13.94 -14.52
C ILE A 22 -9.28 12.89 -14.14
N ALA A 23 -9.24 11.73 -14.80
CA ALA A 23 -8.23 10.71 -14.53
C ALA A 23 -6.81 11.24 -14.77
N ASN A 24 -6.58 11.91 -15.90
CA ASN A 24 -5.27 12.51 -16.22
C ASN A 24 -4.90 13.62 -15.23
N GLU A 25 -5.88 14.40 -14.77
CA GLU A 25 -5.65 15.46 -13.79
C GLU A 25 -5.28 14.87 -12.41
N ILE A 26 -5.92 13.77 -12.01
CA ILE A 26 -5.52 13.01 -10.81
C ILE A 26 -4.06 12.54 -10.95
N GLU A 27 -3.68 11.94 -12.07
CA GLU A 27 -2.30 11.48 -12.31
C GLU A 27 -1.29 12.64 -12.22
N ARG A 28 -1.66 13.82 -12.75
CA ARG A 28 -0.83 15.03 -12.66
C ARG A 28 -0.63 15.47 -11.21
N TYR A 29 -1.70 15.52 -10.42
CA TYR A 29 -1.62 15.90 -9.00
C TYR A 29 -0.86 14.87 -8.17
N GLU A 30 -1.03 13.57 -8.43
CA GLU A 30 -0.27 12.51 -7.77
C GLU A 30 1.23 12.62 -8.06
N SER A 31 1.60 12.90 -9.30
CA SER A 31 2.99 13.13 -9.71
C SER A 31 3.59 14.35 -9.01
N ALA A 32 2.89 15.49 -9.01
CA ALA A 32 3.33 16.70 -8.33
C ALA A 32 3.48 16.47 -6.80
N LEU A 33 2.50 15.79 -6.19
CA LEU A 33 2.54 15.44 -4.77
C LEU A 33 3.74 14.57 -4.41
N LYS A 34 4.08 13.59 -5.26
CA LYS A 34 5.26 12.76 -5.07
C LYS A 34 6.53 13.60 -5.06
N THR A 35 6.73 14.45 -6.07
CA THR A 35 7.90 15.34 -6.16
C THR A 35 8.00 16.27 -4.94
N MET A 36 6.88 16.86 -4.50
CA MET A 36 6.87 17.74 -3.32
C MET A 36 7.24 16.98 -2.03
N LYS A 37 6.78 15.73 -1.87
CA LYS A 37 7.15 14.89 -0.73
C LYS A 37 8.63 14.52 -0.76
N ASP A 38 9.18 14.20 -1.93
CA ASP A 38 10.59 13.85 -2.09
C ASP A 38 11.47 15.05 -1.70
N LEU A 39 11.13 16.27 -2.14
CA LEU A 39 11.84 17.50 -1.75
C LEU A 39 11.77 17.77 -0.24
N LEU A 40 10.59 17.62 0.36
CA LEU A 40 10.41 17.81 1.80
C LEU A 40 11.21 16.76 2.60
N LYS A 41 11.20 15.52 2.13
CA LYS A 41 12.00 14.44 2.72
C LYS A 41 13.49 14.76 2.65
N GLU A 42 14.01 15.18 1.50
CA GLU A 42 15.41 15.59 1.37
C GLU A 42 15.80 16.72 2.33
N PHE A 43 14.91 17.69 2.54
CA PHE A 43 15.15 18.76 3.51
C PHE A 43 15.30 18.20 4.94
N VAL A 44 14.38 17.33 5.37
CA VAL A 44 14.43 16.70 6.70
C VAL A 44 15.69 15.82 6.83
N GLU A 45 16.06 15.06 5.80
CA GLU A 45 17.29 14.24 5.79
C GLU A 45 18.56 15.08 5.95
N LYS A 46 18.64 16.23 5.26
CA LYS A 46 19.83 17.09 5.27
C LYS A 46 19.96 17.91 6.55
N THR A 47 18.84 18.34 7.13
CA THR A 47 18.82 19.26 8.29
C THR A 47 18.65 18.55 9.62
N GLY A 48 18.03 17.37 9.63
CA GLY A 48 17.60 16.69 10.85
C GLY A 48 16.45 17.41 11.59
N LEU A 49 15.83 18.41 10.97
CA LEU A 49 14.76 19.20 11.58
C LEU A 49 13.39 18.73 11.07
N PRO A 50 12.45 18.34 11.96
CA PRO A 50 11.09 18.04 11.56
C PRO A 50 10.38 19.32 11.09
N VAL A 51 9.47 19.18 10.13
CA VAL A 51 8.66 20.30 9.63
C VAL A 51 7.26 20.24 10.23
N ASP A 52 6.95 21.18 11.11
CA ASP A 52 5.64 21.30 11.75
C ASP A 52 4.79 22.39 11.05
N THR A 53 3.61 22.00 10.55
CA THR A 53 2.65 22.91 9.90
C THR A 53 1.55 23.39 10.85
N GLY A 54 1.62 23.05 12.14
CA GLY A 54 0.58 23.26 13.15
C GLY A 54 -0.54 22.22 13.12
N GLU A 55 -0.77 21.57 11.97
CA GLU A 55 -1.71 20.46 11.82
C GLU A 55 -1.02 19.09 11.76
N LYS A 56 0.19 19.05 11.20
CA LYS A 56 0.96 17.82 10.96
C LYS A 56 2.45 18.09 11.11
N VAL A 57 3.14 17.12 11.68
CA VAL A 57 4.60 17.07 11.72
C VAL A 57 5.08 16.11 10.65
N TRP A 58 6.00 16.58 9.82
CA TRP A 58 6.66 15.81 8.78
C TRP A 58 8.07 15.46 9.25
N ASP A 59 8.27 14.19 9.58
CA ASP A 59 9.52 13.65 10.08
C ASP A 59 9.65 12.15 9.74
N PHE A 60 10.83 11.60 9.98
CA PHE A 60 11.07 10.17 9.94
C PHE A 60 10.50 9.47 11.16
N SER A 61 9.44 8.70 10.97
CA SER A 61 9.00 7.72 11.96
C SER A 61 9.81 6.44 11.83
N VAL A 62 10.43 5.99 12.92
CA VAL A 62 11.03 4.66 12.99
C VAL A 62 9.91 3.62 13.07
N SER A 63 9.94 2.64 12.17
CA SER A 63 9.06 1.48 12.22
C SER A 63 9.91 0.22 12.32
N THR A 64 9.62 -0.62 13.31
CA THR A 64 10.28 -1.91 13.48
C THR A 64 9.38 -3.00 12.91
N SER A 65 9.84 -3.65 11.85
CA SER A 65 9.22 -4.86 11.32
C SER A 65 9.93 -6.10 11.88
N TRP A 66 9.15 -7.10 12.27
CA TRP A 66 9.65 -8.40 12.71
C TRP A 66 9.40 -9.42 11.60
N ASP A 67 10.42 -10.23 11.30
CA ASP A 67 10.32 -11.35 10.39
C ASP A 67 10.80 -12.61 11.11
N PHE A 68 10.14 -13.74 10.84
CA PHE A 68 10.36 -14.98 11.56
C PHE A 68 10.53 -16.14 10.58
N THR A 69 11.54 -16.97 10.83
CA THR A 69 11.68 -18.25 10.12
C THR A 69 10.61 -19.23 10.57
N GLY A 70 10.35 -20.28 9.78
CA GLY A 70 9.35 -21.30 10.10
C GLY A 70 9.55 -21.95 11.47
N ASP A 71 10.81 -22.30 11.81
CA ASP A 71 11.14 -22.88 13.11
C ASP A 71 10.87 -21.89 14.25
N LYS A 72 11.18 -20.61 14.06
CA LYS A 72 10.92 -19.57 15.07
C LYS A 72 9.45 -19.20 15.22
N LEU A 73 8.65 -19.33 14.16
CA LEU A 73 7.20 -19.22 14.28
C LEU A 73 6.61 -20.36 15.10
N LYS A 74 7.16 -21.57 14.99
CA LYS A 74 6.75 -22.71 15.81
C LYS A 74 7.07 -22.48 17.29
N ASP A 75 8.31 -22.05 17.58
CA ASP A 75 8.73 -21.70 18.95
C ASP A 75 7.82 -20.61 19.53
N LEU A 76 7.57 -19.53 18.76
CA LEU A 76 6.69 -18.44 19.16
C LEU A 76 5.25 -18.92 19.41
N SER A 77 4.74 -19.84 18.58
CA SER A 77 3.40 -20.42 18.77
C SER A 77 3.29 -21.19 20.08
N ALA A 78 4.35 -21.92 20.47
CA ALA A 78 4.41 -22.61 21.74
C ALA A 78 4.42 -21.62 22.91
N GLU A 79 5.19 -20.52 22.81
CA GLU A 79 5.18 -19.45 23.81
C GLU A 79 3.81 -18.80 23.98
N ILE A 80 3.13 -18.44 22.88
CA ILE A 80 1.78 -17.86 22.92
C ILE A 80 0.80 -18.81 23.63
N LEU A 81 0.90 -20.11 23.36
CA LEU A 81 0.07 -21.11 24.02
C LEU A 81 0.39 -21.22 25.52
N MET A 82 1.68 -21.20 25.91
CA MET A 82 2.10 -21.20 27.31
C MET A 82 1.62 -19.96 28.07
N MET A 83 1.47 -18.82 27.39
CA MET A 83 0.86 -17.60 27.95
C MET A 83 -0.66 -17.70 28.12
N GLY A 84 -1.29 -18.80 27.70
CA GLY A 84 -2.73 -19.03 27.81
C GLY A 84 -3.55 -18.50 26.63
N TYR A 85 -2.92 -18.10 25.53
CA TYR A 85 -3.59 -17.58 24.34
C TYR A 85 -3.64 -18.63 23.22
N ASN A 86 -4.59 -18.49 22.29
CA ASN A 86 -4.64 -19.29 21.07
C ASN A 86 -3.74 -18.65 19.98
N PRO A 87 -2.64 -19.31 19.54
CA PRO A 87 -1.73 -18.73 18.55
C PRO A 87 -2.41 -18.36 17.23
N TRP A 88 -3.46 -19.07 16.85
CA TRP A 88 -4.17 -18.87 15.58
C TRP A 88 -5.06 -17.63 15.55
N GLU A 89 -5.26 -16.96 16.69
CA GLU A 89 -5.90 -15.64 16.72
C GLU A 89 -4.96 -14.53 16.22
N TYR A 90 -3.65 -14.74 16.39
CA TYR A 90 -2.58 -13.80 16.05
C TYR A 90 -1.89 -14.18 14.74
N LEU A 91 -1.73 -15.47 14.48
CA LEU A 91 -1.09 -16.02 13.29
C LEU A 91 -2.12 -16.31 12.22
N LYS A 92 -2.07 -15.58 11.10
CA LYS A 92 -2.95 -15.78 9.95
C LYS A 92 -2.14 -15.99 8.69
N LEU A 93 -2.60 -16.90 7.84
CA LEU A 93 -2.05 -17.06 6.50
C LEU A 93 -2.48 -15.87 5.63
N GLY A 94 -1.51 -15.09 5.18
CA GLY A 94 -1.72 -14.00 4.23
C GLY A 94 -2.09 -14.51 2.84
N SER A 95 -2.63 -13.62 2.01
CA SER A 95 -3.00 -13.96 0.63
C SER A 95 -1.81 -14.46 -0.20
N LYS A 96 -0.62 -13.87 0.00
CA LYS A 96 0.60 -14.27 -0.69
C LYS A 96 1.05 -15.68 -0.31
N GLU A 97 0.94 -16.03 0.96
CA GLU A 97 1.29 -17.36 1.46
C GLU A 97 0.31 -18.41 0.93
N ILE A 98 -0.98 -18.10 0.89
CA ILE A 98 -2.00 -18.96 0.27
C ILE A 98 -1.72 -19.17 -1.22
N GLU A 99 -1.34 -18.12 -1.96
CA GLU A 99 -0.95 -18.23 -3.37
C GLU A 99 0.25 -19.16 -3.58
N LYS A 100 1.27 -19.11 -2.71
CA LYS A 100 2.44 -20.00 -2.75
C LYS A 100 2.09 -21.48 -2.58
N LEU A 101 1.01 -21.80 -1.86
CA LEU A 101 0.54 -23.18 -1.69
C LEU A 101 -0.04 -23.77 -2.99
N ASN A 102 -0.34 -22.93 -4.00
CA ASN A 102 -0.85 -23.33 -5.31
C ASN A 102 -2.06 -24.29 -5.22
N LEU A 103 -2.95 -24.06 -4.25
CA LEU A 103 -4.14 -24.86 -4.03
C LEU A 103 -5.30 -24.37 -4.90
N SER A 104 -6.18 -25.29 -5.31
CA SER A 104 -7.39 -24.93 -6.02
C SER A 104 -8.39 -24.23 -5.11
N GLU A 105 -9.25 -23.37 -5.68
CA GLU A 105 -10.32 -22.69 -4.94
C GLU A 105 -11.26 -23.69 -4.26
N ALA A 106 -11.51 -24.85 -4.89
CA ALA A 106 -12.30 -25.93 -4.33
C ALA A 106 -11.71 -26.50 -3.04
N ILE A 107 -10.37 -26.57 -2.92
CA ILE A 107 -9.69 -27.02 -1.71
C ILE A 107 -9.77 -25.93 -0.63
N LEU A 108 -9.48 -24.68 -0.97
CA LEU A 108 -9.51 -23.57 -0.03
C LEU A 108 -10.90 -23.37 0.61
N LYS A 109 -11.97 -23.55 -0.17
CA LYS A 109 -13.36 -23.49 0.30
C LYS A 109 -13.73 -24.55 1.34
N LYS A 110 -12.95 -25.64 1.48
CA LYS A 110 -13.17 -26.62 2.55
C LYS A 110 -12.74 -26.11 3.92
N TYR A 111 -11.82 -25.13 3.95
CA TYR A 111 -11.18 -24.65 5.17
C TYR A 111 -11.55 -23.19 5.51
N GLY A 112 -12.21 -22.47 4.61
CA GLY A 112 -12.59 -21.09 4.85
C GLY A 112 -13.52 -20.51 3.80
N ALA A 113 -13.89 -19.24 3.99
CA ALA A 113 -14.73 -18.47 3.08
C ALA A 113 -13.91 -17.41 2.34
N SER A 114 -14.21 -17.22 1.05
CA SER A 114 -13.62 -16.12 0.28
C SER A 114 -14.37 -14.81 0.53
N LYS A 115 -13.61 -13.72 0.72
CA LYS A 115 -14.14 -12.36 0.77
C LYS A 115 -13.56 -11.56 -0.38
N THR A 116 -14.43 -11.08 -1.27
CA THR A 116 -14.03 -10.26 -2.42
C THR A 116 -14.40 -8.80 -2.19
N SER A 117 -13.44 -7.90 -2.37
CA SER A 117 -13.66 -6.45 -2.33
C SER A 117 -13.19 -5.80 -3.63
N LYS A 118 -13.96 -4.85 -4.16
CA LYS A 118 -13.53 -4.03 -5.31
C LYS A 118 -12.71 -2.85 -4.79
N ARG A 119 -11.48 -2.69 -5.29
CA ARG A 119 -10.64 -1.52 -5.03
C ARG A 119 -10.57 -0.68 -6.30
N PHE A 120 -10.92 0.60 -6.19
CA PHE A 120 -10.67 1.58 -7.24
C PHE A 120 -9.23 2.07 -7.13
N THR A 121 -8.43 1.84 -8.16
CA THR A 121 -7.01 2.23 -8.23
C THR A 121 -6.62 2.35 -9.68
N SER A 122 -5.73 3.29 -10.01
CA SER A 122 -5.06 3.31 -11.31
C SER A 122 -4.14 2.08 -11.41
N LYS A 123 -4.03 1.52 -12.63
CA LYS A 123 -3.10 0.45 -12.98
C LYS A 123 -2.53 0.78 -14.35
N LYS A 124 -1.25 0.45 -14.57
CA LYS A 124 -0.63 0.60 -15.89
C LYS A 124 -1.41 -0.25 -16.91
N SER A 125 -1.81 0.35 -18.03
CA SER A 125 -2.39 -0.40 -19.15
C SER A 125 -1.34 -1.39 -19.69
N GLY A 126 -1.75 -2.61 -20.01
CA GLY A 126 -0.85 -3.70 -20.41
C GLY A 126 -0.09 -3.48 -21.74
N SER A 127 -0.24 -2.33 -22.40
CA SER A 127 0.31 -2.04 -23.73
C SER A 127 1.73 -1.45 -23.73
N GLY A 128 2.47 -1.47 -22.61
CA GLY A 128 3.72 -0.70 -22.45
C GLY A 128 4.90 -1.43 -21.78
N SER A 129 4.97 -2.76 -21.85
CA SER A 129 6.10 -3.52 -21.32
C SER A 129 6.49 -4.70 -22.20
N VAL A 130 6.98 -4.40 -23.41
CA VAL A 130 7.85 -5.34 -24.13
C VAL A 130 9.18 -5.37 -23.39
N LYS A 131 9.40 -6.40 -22.58
CA LYS A 131 10.73 -6.70 -22.04
C LYS A 131 11.61 -7.13 -23.22
N ILE A 132 12.39 -6.20 -23.77
CA ILE A 132 13.48 -6.56 -24.68
C ILE A 132 14.53 -7.28 -23.84
N LYS A 133 14.56 -8.62 -23.90
CA LYS A 133 15.67 -9.40 -23.37
C LYS A 133 16.90 -9.04 -24.20
N LYS A 134 17.88 -8.37 -23.60
CA LYS A 134 19.25 -8.34 -24.15
C LYS A 134 19.80 -9.75 -24.03
N THR A 135 19.93 -10.45 -25.14
CA THR A 135 20.82 -11.61 -25.26
C THR A 135 22.25 -11.10 -25.28
N ALA A 136 23.05 -11.59 -24.35
CA ALA A 136 24.51 -11.49 -24.39
C ALA A 136 25.06 -12.46 -25.45
#